data_AF-A0A1C6AJ34-F1
#
_entry.id   AF-A0A1C6AJ34-F1
#
_cell.length_a   1.000
_cell.length_b   1.000
_cell.length_c   1.000
_cell.angle_alpha   90.00
_cell.angle_beta   90.00
_cell.angle_gamma   90.00
#
_symmetry.space_group_name_H-M   'P 1'
#
loop_
_entity.id
_entity.type
_entity.pdbx_description
1 polymer ?
#
loop_
_entity_poly.entity_id
_entity_poly.type
_entity_poly.pdbx_seq_one_letter_code
_entity_poly.pdbx_strand_id
1 'polypeptide(L)'
;MITKTMKLSDIKISDAFARTHVSERKLQKCRNYFEKFGKPDREIVVASDGILSDGYIMYLIYKENNIEDVEVRVEDWGASSYRNERTMYIYGRHINGNDVDNKTYMWRVPSNWMRFRDNVQIGDVILCKTKYGIGIVSVTDKKIYDKCPVNFRVKKVASKTIFKKRITEEGEIYYGGAEEF
;
A
#
# COMPACT_ATOMS: atom_id res chain seq x y z
N MET A 1 17.64 -10.86 1.43
CA MET A 1 17.14 -9.89 2.42
C MET A 1 18.21 -9.77 3.48
N ILE A 2 18.57 -8.54 3.85
CA ILE A 2 19.71 -8.26 4.74
C ILE A 2 19.21 -7.33 5.83
N THR A 3 19.60 -7.62 7.06
CA THR A 3 19.37 -6.74 8.21
C THR A 3 20.63 -5.92 8.45
N LYS A 4 20.48 -4.63 8.75
CA LYS A 4 21.60 -3.71 8.96
C LYS A 4 21.30 -2.76 10.11
N THR A 5 22.31 -2.43 10.91
CA THR A 5 22.25 -1.32 11.86
C THR A 5 22.63 -0.02 11.16
N MET A 6 21.84 1.04 11.37
CA MET A 6 22.14 2.39 10.88
C MET A 6 21.58 3.45 11.82
N LYS A 7 22.07 4.69 11.68
CA LYS A 7 21.52 5.82 12.43
C LYS A 7 20.09 6.11 11.96
N LEU A 8 19.20 6.36 12.90
CA LEU A 8 17.81 6.73 12.66
C LEU A 8 17.72 7.99 11.79
N SER A 9 18.65 8.93 11.97
CA SER A 9 18.76 10.17 11.17
C SER A 9 19.10 9.94 9.70
N ASP A 10 19.72 8.80 9.37
CA ASP A 10 20.12 8.47 8.00
C ASP A 10 18.96 7.88 7.19
N ILE A 11 17.86 7.52 7.86
CA ILE A 11 16.65 7.01 7.20
C ILE A 11 15.92 8.16 6.52
N LYS A 12 15.79 8.08 5.19
CA LYS A 12 15.12 9.12 4.41
C LYS A 12 13.60 8.92 4.45
N ILE A 13 12.88 9.89 4.99
CA ILE A 13 11.42 9.88 5.04
C ILE A 13 10.88 10.64 3.82
N SER A 14 10.17 9.95 2.93
CA SER A 14 9.51 10.62 1.79
C SER A 14 8.37 11.54 2.24
N ASP A 15 8.07 12.58 1.48
CA ASP A 15 6.95 13.49 1.74
C ASP A 15 5.61 12.77 1.96
N ALA A 16 5.37 11.67 1.24
CA ALA A 16 4.16 10.88 1.40
C ALA A 16 4.02 10.29 2.82
N PHE A 17 5.14 9.82 3.40
CA PHE A 17 5.17 9.35 4.79
C PHE A 17 5.10 10.52 5.77
N ALA A 18 5.83 11.60 5.52
CA ALA A 18 5.82 12.78 6.39
C ALA A 18 4.42 13.40 6.52
N ARG A 19 3.62 13.40 5.44
CA ARG A 19 2.22 13.87 5.44
C ARG A 19 1.22 12.85 5.97
N THR A 20 1.62 11.61 6.23
CA THR A 20 0.70 10.59 6.72
C THR A 20 0.33 10.85 8.17
N HIS A 21 -0.96 11.06 8.44
CA HIS A 21 -1.49 11.08 9.80
C HIS A 21 -1.52 9.65 10.35
N VAL A 22 -0.73 9.40 11.39
CA VAL A 22 -0.77 8.15 12.14
C VAL A 22 -1.88 8.27 13.19
N SER A 23 -2.78 7.29 13.25
CA SER A 23 -3.84 7.33 14.26
C SER A 23 -3.29 7.12 15.67
N GLU A 24 -3.76 7.93 16.62
CA GLU A 24 -3.26 7.91 18.00
C GLU A 24 -3.42 6.52 18.64
N ARG A 25 -4.54 5.84 18.38
CA ARG A 25 -4.77 4.46 18.83
C ARG A 25 -3.66 3.49 18.39
N LYS A 26 -3.16 3.61 17.15
CA LYS A 26 -2.09 2.74 16.64
C LYS A 26 -0.76 3.10 17.27
N LEU A 27 -0.49 4.40 17.44
CA LEU A 27 0.75 4.90 18.02
C LEU A 27 0.85 4.49 19.50
N GLN A 28 -0.20 4.71 20.29
CA GLN A 28 -0.23 4.34 21.71
C GLN A 28 -0.06 2.82 21.93
N LYS A 29 -0.66 2.00 21.07
CA LYS A 29 -0.44 0.55 21.12
C LYS A 29 1.05 0.19 20.97
N CYS A 30 1.76 0.90 20.09
CA CYS A 30 3.18 0.66 19.86
C CYS A 30 4.06 1.23 20.99
N ARG A 31 3.70 2.37 21.57
CA ARG A 31 4.32 2.91 22.80
C ARG A 31 4.26 1.91 23.94
N ASN A 32 3.06 1.43 24.28
CA ASN A 32 2.87 0.47 25.37
C ASN A 32 3.70 -0.82 25.16
N TYR A 33 3.84 -1.27 23.90
CA TYR A 33 4.68 -2.42 23.60
C TYR A 33 6.17 -2.08 23.82
N PHE A 34 6.62 -0.94 23.31
CA PHE A 34 8.01 -0.50 23.46
C PHE A 34 8.39 -0.30 24.92
N GLU A 35 7.56 0.36 25.73
CA GLU A 35 7.77 0.54 27.17
C GLU A 35 7.94 -0.79 27.91
N LYS A 36 7.16 -1.81 27.51
CA LYS A 36 7.20 -3.13 28.14
C LYS A 36 8.41 -3.97 27.74
N PHE A 37 8.88 -3.86 26.50
CA PHE A 37 9.86 -4.80 25.93
C PHE A 37 11.20 -4.15 25.53
N GLY A 38 11.31 -2.81 25.61
CA GLY A 38 12.49 -2.04 25.21
C GLY A 38 12.76 -2.02 23.70
N LYS A 39 11.83 -2.53 22.88
CA LYS A 39 11.93 -2.57 21.42
C LYS A 39 10.56 -2.59 20.75
N PRO A 40 10.43 -2.13 19.49
CA PRO A 40 9.15 -2.14 18.78
C PRO A 40 8.69 -3.55 18.40
N ASP A 41 7.39 -3.69 18.13
CA ASP A 41 6.77 -4.98 17.77
C ASP A 41 7.03 -5.43 16.32
N ARG A 42 7.62 -4.55 15.51
CA ARG A 42 7.89 -4.73 14.08
C ARG A 42 9.17 -4.03 13.69
N GLU A 43 9.76 -4.50 12.60
CA GLU A 43 10.97 -3.94 12.00
C GLU A 43 10.68 -2.63 11.26
N ILE A 44 11.68 -1.75 11.19
CA ILE A 44 11.74 -0.69 10.18
C ILE A 44 12.23 -1.31 8.88
N VAL A 45 11.58 -0.98 7.77
CA VAL A 45 11.96 -1.47 6.45
C VAL A 45 12.35 -0.30 5.56
N VAL A 46 13.54 -0.37 4.97
CA VAL A 46 14.06 0.64 4.04
C VAL A 46 14.34 0.02 2.68
N ALA A 47 14.18 0.80 1.62
CA ALA A 47 14.71 0.49 0.31
C ALA A 47 16.25 0.55 0.32
N SER A 48 16.89 -0.01 -0.71
CA SER A 48 18.35 -0.06 -0.83
C SER A 48 19.04 1.32 -0.86
N ASP A 49 18.32 2.39 -1.20
CA ASP A 49 18.79 3.78 -1.17
C ASP A 49 18.59 4.49 0.19
N GLY A 50 18.11 3.75 1.20
CA GLY A 50 17.84 4.24 2.56
C GLY A 50 16.49 4.92 2.74
N ILE A 51 15.61 4.92 1.74
CA ILE A 51 14.26 5.49 1.87
C ILE A 51 13.36 4.54 2.65
N LEU A 52 12.60 5.06 3.62
CA LEU A 52 11.62 4.29 4.37
C LEU A 52 10.55 3.68 3.43
N SER A 53 10.39 2.35 3.51
CA SER A 53 9.39 1.59 2.77
C SER A 53 8.23 1.10 3.65
N ASP A 54 8.50 0.75 4.91
CA ASP A 54 7.50 0.37 5.92
C ASP A 54 8.04 0.61 7.34
N GLY A 55 7.17 0.61 8.34
CA GLY A 55 7.56 0.77 9.75
C GLY A 55 7.63 2.22 10.23
N TYR A 56 6.91 3.16 9.58
CA TYR A 56 6.92 4.57 9.96
C TYR A 56 6.55 4.83 11.44
N ILE A 57 5.60 4.06 11.99
CA ILE A 57 5.27 4.16 13.41
C ILE A 57 6.49 3.82 14.28
N MET A 58 7.28 2.81 13.93
CA MET A 58 8.45 2.40 14.71
C MET A 58 9.56 3.45 14.61
N TYR A 59 9.73 4.06 13.44
CA TYR A 59 10.59 5.23 13.28
C TYR A 59 10.21 6.35 14.25
N LEU A 60 8.92 6.67 14.36
CA LEU A 60 8.43 7.68 15.32
C LEU A 60 8.70 7.26 16.77
N ILE A 61 8.42 6.02 17.14
CA ILE A 61 8.69 5.52 18.51
C ILE A 61 10.17 5.61 18.86
N TYR A 62 11.08 5.17 17.98
CA TYR A 62 12.51 5.30 18.24
C TYR A 62 12.94 6.76 18.38
N LYS A 63 12.40 7.65 17.53
CA LYS A 63 12.66 9.09 17.60
C LYS A 63 12.17 9.71 18.92
N GLU A 64 10.96 9.37 19.35
CA GLU A 64 10.38 9.81 20.63
C GLU A 64 11.23 9.38 21.85
N ASN A 65 11.92 8.25 21.74
CA ASN A 65 12.76 7.68 22.80
C ASN A 65 14.27 7.99 22.64
N ASN A 66 14.65 8.89 21.73
CA ASN A 66 16.04 9.28 21.45
C ASN A 66 16.96 8.09 21.14
N ILE A 67 16.45 7.06 20.47
CA ILE A 67 17.28 5.94 20.02
C ILE A 67 17.95 6.31 18.70
N GLU A 68 19.28 6.34 18.71
CA GLU A 68 20.08 6.76 17.56
C GLU A 68 20.38 5.61 16.60
N ASP A 69 20.83 4.46 17.10
CA ASP A 69 21.17 3.30 16.29
C ASP A 69 20.02 2.30 16.26
N VAL A 70 19.53 1.98 15.06
CA VAL A 70 18.39 1.09 14.88
C VAL A 70 18.71 -0.03 13.88
N GLU A 71 18.15 -1.20 14.17
CA GLU A 71 18.17 -2.33 13.25
C GLU A 71 17.06 -2.13 12.19
N VAL A 72 17.44 -2.16 10.92
CA VAL A 72 16.53 -2.03 9.79
C VAL A 72 16.63 -3.23 8.85
N ARG A 73 15.51 -3.60 8.24
CA ARG A 73 15.46 -4.55 7.13
C ARG A 73 15.63 -3.80 5.82
N VAL A 74 16.62 -4.19 5.02
CA VAL A 74 16.84 -3.62 3.69
C VAL A 74 16.13 -4.48 2.64
N GLU A 75 15.18 -3.86 1.94
CA GLU A 75 14.50 -4.42 0.78
C GLU A 75 15.17 -3.90 -0.51
N ASP A 76 16.05 -4.74 -1.07
CA ASP A 76 16.54 -4.56 -2.43
C ASP A 76 15.56 -5.20 -3.41
N TRP A 77 14.94 -4.36 -4.23
CA TRP A 77 13.97 -4.79 -5.24
C TRP A 77 14.62 -5.27 -6.54
N GLY A 78 15.93 -5.08 -6.70
CA GLY A 78 16.66 -5.37 -7.93
C GLY A 78 16.30 -4.46 -9.10
N ALA A 79 17.12 -4.49 -10.15
CA ALA A 79 16.89 -3.69 -11.36
C ALA A 79 15.62 -4.13 -12.12
N SER A 80 15.34 -5.44 -12.17
CA SER A 80 14.20 -6.06 -12.87
C SER A 80 12.89 -6.05 -12.05
N SER A 81 12.62 -4.94 -11.37
CA SER A 81 11.40 -4.76 -10.60
C SER A 81 10.35 -3.99 -11.39
N TYR A 82 9.08 -4.30 -11.15
CA TYR A 82 7.95 -3.47 -11.59
C TYR A 82 8.08 -1.99 -11.21
N ARG A 83 8.97 -1.67 -10.27
CA ARG A 83 9.31 -0.30 -9.89
C ARG A 83 9.94 0.50 -11.03
N ASN A 84 10.59 -0.16 -11.98
CA ASN A 84 11.27 0.44 -13.12
C ASN A 84 10.58 0.13 -14.47
N GLU A 85 9.35 -0.38 -14.43
CA GLU A 85 8.60 -0.78 -15.62
C GLU A 85 7.36 0.08 -15.79
N ARG A 86 7.06 0.43 -17.04
CA ARG A 86 5.81 1.12 -17.38
C ARG A 86 4.60 0.29 -16.98
N THR A 87 3.89 0.73 -15.95
CA THR A 87 2.86 -0.06 -15.27
C THR A 87 1.59 0.76 -15.07
N MET A 88 0.43 0.15 -15.29
CA MET A 88 -0.86 0.72 -14.88
C MET A 88 -1.10 0.44 -13.39
N TYR A 89 -1.51 1.48 -12.67
CA TYR A 89 -1.91 1.44 -11.28
C TYR A 89 -3.39 1.83 -11.16
N ILE A 90 -4.12 1.06 -10.39
CA ILE A 90 -5.50 1.32 -10.00
C ILE A 90 -5.50 1.87 -8.59
N TYR A 91 -6.22 2.97 -8.40
CA TYR A 91 -6.53 3.52 -7.09
C TYR A 91 -7.98 3.20 -6.75
N GLY A 92 -8.24 2.85 -5.50
CA GLY A 92 -9.59 2.49 -5.09
C GLY A 92 -9.78 2.37 -3.58
N ARG A 93 -11.03 2.15 -3.20
CA ARG A 93 -11.47 2.00 -1.81
C ARG A 93 -12.11 0.64 -1.58
N HIS A 94 -12.01 0.11 -0.37
CA HIS A 94 -12.62 -1.17 -0.03
C HIS A 94 -14.12 -1.00 0.18
N ILE A 95 -14.95 -1.83 -0.46
CA ILE A 95 -16.42 -1.68 -0.41
C ILE A 95 -16.99 -2.21 0.91
N ASN A 96 -16.41 -3.29 1.44
CA ASN A 96 -16.85 -3.94 2.68
C ASN A 96 -15.86 -3.72 3.83
N GLY A 97 -14.96 -2.76 3.69
CA GLY A 97 -14.08 -2.38 4.79
C GLY A 97 -14.86 -1.55 5.80
N ASN A 98 -14.55 -1.72 7.10
CA ASN A 98 -14.71 -0.62 8.06
C ASN A 98 -13.73 0.48 7.63
N ASP A 99 -14.00 1.16 6.51
CA ASP A 99 -13.13 2.18 5.91
C ASP A 99 -13.40 3.49 6.65
N VAL A 100 -13.04 3.49 7.95
CA VAL A 100 -13.24 4.58 8.90
C VAL A 100 -12.62 5.90 8.39
N ASP A 101 -11.69 5.83 7.44
CA ASP A 101 -10.87 6.95 6.99
C ASP A 101 -11.03 7.33 5.50
N ASN A 102 -12.02 6.81 4.76
CA ASN A 102 -12.18 7.04 3.31
C ASN A 102 -10.88 6.79 2.50
N LYS A 103 -10.04 5.87 3.00
CA LYS A 103 -8.67 5.74 2.55
C LYS A 103 -8.61 5.15 1.15
N THR A 104 -7.88 5.84 0.28
CA THR A 104 -7.61 5.35 -1.08
C THR A 104 -6.30 4.57 -1.08
N TYR A 105 -6.34 3.38 -1.67
CA TYR A 105 -5.21 2.47 -1.80
C TYR A 105 -4.84 2.29 -3.26
N MET A 106 -3.65 1.73 -3.52
CA MET A 106 -3.11 1.57 -4.87
C MET A 106 -2.70 0.11 -5.13
N TRP A 107 -3.05 -0.39 -6.30
CA TRP A 107 -2.66 -1.71 -6.81
C TRP A 107 -2.08 -1.60 -8.20
N ARG A 108 -1.09 -2.44 -8.51
CA ARG A 108 -0.53 -2.56 -9.86
C ARG A 108 -1.27 -3.61 -10.68
N VAL A 109 -1.53 -3.30 -11.93
CA VAL A 109 -2.07 -4.25 -12.91
C VAL A 109 -0.91 -5.10 -13.46
N PRO A 110 -1.04 -6.44 -13.53
CA PRO A 110 -0.05 -7.28 -14.20
C PRO A 110 0.19 -6.83 -15.66
N SER A 111 1.46 -6.80 -16.09
CA SER A 111 1.85 -6.25 -17.39
C SER A 111 1.22 -6.99 -18.57
N ASN A 112 0.98 -8.30 -18.44
CA ASN A 112 0.37 -9.13 -19.47
C ASN A 112 -1.17 -9.03 -19.54
N TRP A 113 -1.82 -8.16 -18.77
CA TRP A 113 -3.29 -8.01 -18.76
C TRP A 113 -3.76 -6.84 -19.64
N MET A 114 -3.46 -6.89 -20.95
CA MET A 114 -3.83 -5.82 -21.88
C MET A 114 -5.34 -5.58 -21.91
N ARG A 115 -6.15 -6.63 -22.12
CA ARG A 115 -7.61 -6.51 -22.19
C ARG A 115 -8.22 -5.92 -20.91
N PHE A 116 -7.76 -6.34 -19.73
CA PHE A 116 -8.22 -5.74 -18.48
C PHE A 116 -7.91 -4.23 -18.42
N ARG A 117 -6.69 -3.83 -18.82
CA ARG A 117 -6.27 -2.42 -18.81
C ARG A 117 -7.15 -1.55 -19.71
N ASP A 118 -7.58 -2.08 -20.84
CA ASP A 118 -8.41 -1.36 -21.81
C ASP A 118 -9.87 -1.22 -21.32
N ASN A 119 -10.36 -2.20 -20.55
CA ASN A 119 -11.79 -2.30 -20.19
C ASN A 119 -12.14 -1.82 -18.77
N VAL A 120 -11.18 -1.77 -17.83
CA VAL A 120 -11.44 -1.28 -16.46
C VAL A 120 -11.69 0.22 -16.45
N GLN A 121 -12.78 0.67 -15.83
CA GLN A 121 -13.20 2.07 -15.75
C GLN A 121 -13.35 2.53 -14.30
N ILE A 122 -13.39 3.85 -14.11
CA ILE A 122 -13.73 4.46 -12.81
C ILE A 122 -15.17 4.07 -12.45
N GLY A 123 -15.39 3.68 -11.20
CA GLY A 123 -16.66 3.17 -10.69
C GLY A 123 -16.83 1.65 -10.79
N ASP A 124 -16.00 0.96 -11.57
CA ASP A 124 -15.98 -0.50 -11.61
C ASP A 124 -15.53 -1.09 -10.27
N VAL A 125 -15.90 -2.35 -10.05
CA VAL A 125 -15.45 -3.12 -8.89
C VAL A 125 -14.56 -4.25 -9.33
N ILE A 126 -13.43 -4.40 -8.63
CA ILE A 126 -12.39 -5.37 -8.95
C ILE A 126 -11.91 -6.10 -7.69
N LEU A 127 -11.27 -7.24 -7.90
CA LEU A 127 -10.64 -8.01 -6.84
C LEU A 127 -9.15 -7.67 -6.76
N CYS A 128 -8.67 -7.31 -5.58
CA CYS A 128 -7.29 -6.87 -5.36
C CYS A 128 -6.61 -7.67 -4.25
N LYS A 129 -5.30 -7.92 -4.39
CA LYS A 129 -4.52 -8.57 -3.31
C LYS A 129 -4.32 -7.58 -2.18
N THR A 130 -4.64 -7.99 -0.96
CA THR A 130 -4.44 -7.21 0.27
C THR A 130 -3.45 -7.92 1.21
N LYS A 131 -3.25 -7.40 2.42
CA LYS A 131 -2.54 -8.13 3.48
C LYS A 131 -3.34 -9.34 3.98
N TYR A 132 -4.67 -9.28 3.92
CA TYR A 132 -5.59 -10.24 4.53
C TYR A 132 -6.21 -11.21 3.50
N GLY A 133 -5.65 -11.30 2.30
CA GLY A 133 -6.21 -12.10 1.21
C GLY A 133 -6.74 -11.23 0.08
N ILE A 134 -7.87 -11.60 -0.51
CA ILE A 134 -8.49 -10.86 -1.61
C ILE A 134 -9.49 -9.84 -1.04
N GLY A 135 -9.39 -8.59 -1.47
CA GLY A 135 -10.33 -7.54 -1.12
C GLY A 135 -11.12 -7.07 -2.35
N ILE A 136 -12.38 -6.72 -2.12
CA ILE A 136 -13.27 -6.12 -3.12
C ILE A 136 -13.05 -4.60 -3.08
N VAL A 137 -12.75 -4.01 -4.23
CA VAL A 137 -12.32 -2.62 -4.36
C VAL A 137 -13.13 -1.92 -5.43
N SER A 138 -13.69 -0.75 -5.10
CA SER A 138 -14.24 0.17 -6.09
C SER A 138 -13.13 1.04 -6.67
N VAL A 139 -13.01 1.07 -8.00
CA VAL A 139 -12.02 1.86 -8.73
C VAL A 139 -12.39 3.34 -8.66
N THR A 140 -11.51 4.16 -8.10
CA THR A 140 -11.71 5.60 -8.00
C THR A 140 -10.83 6.39 -8.96
N ASP A 141 -9.69 5.84 -9.38
CA ASP A 141 -8.79 6.44 -10.36
C ASP A 141 -7.88 5.36 -11.00
N LYS A 142 -7.31 5.64 -12.18
CA LYS A 142 -6.32 4.78 -12.86
C LYS A 142 -5.25 5.63 -13.53
N LYS A 143 -3.97 5.28 -13.34
CA LYS A 143 -2.84 6.00 -13.92
C LYS A 143 -1.77 5.05 -14.42
N ILE A 144 -1.04 5.47 -15.46
CA ILE A 144 0.13 4.76 -15.97
C ILE A 144 1.37 5.59 -15.61
N TYR A 145 2.38 4.93 -15.06
CA TYR A 145 3.67 5.55 -14.78
C TYR A 145 4.80 4.70 -15.35
N ASP A 146 5.86 5.34 -15.83
CA ASP A 146 7.08 4.66 -16.31
C ASP A 146 7.92 4.08 -15.16
N LYS A 147 7.77 4.65 -13.96
CA LYS A 147 8.36 4.16 -12.70
C LYS A 147 7.32 4.18 -11.58
N CYS A 148 7.43 3.28 -10.62
CA CYS A 148 6.48 3.19 -9.51
C CYS A 148 6.48 4.49 -8.68
N PRO A 149 5.32 5.14 -8.48
CA PRO A 149 5.25 6.48 -7.90
C PRO A 149 5.42 6.51 -6.37
N VAL A 150 5.63 5.36 -5.72
CA VAL A 150 5.71 5.24 -4.26
C VAL A 150 6.83 4.31 -3.81
N ASN A 151 7.34 4.53 -2.61
CA ASN A 151 8.48 3.78 -2.05
C ASN A 151 8.09 2.59 -1.16
N PHE A 152 6.79 2.40 -0.91
CA PHE A 152 6.26 1.20 -0.26
C PHE A 152 5.83 0.13 -1.28
N ARG A 153 5.74 -1.13 -0.85
CA ARG A 153 5.39 -2.25 -1.73
C ARG A 153 3.95 -2.13 -2.26
N VAL A 154 3.79 -2.22 -3.58
CA VAL A 154 2.48 -2.19 -4.25
C VAL A 154 2.02 -3.62 -4.60
N LYS A 155 0.85 -4.00 -4.06
CA LYS A 155 0.21 -5.29 -4.34
C LYS A 155 -0.46 -5.29 -5.71
N LYS A 156 -0.78 -6.46 -6.24
CA LYS A 156 -1.38 -6.63 -7.57
C LYS A 156 -2.91 -6.63 -7.51
N VAL A 157 -3.55 -6.26 -8.62
CA VAL A 157 -4.91 -6.72 -8.91
C VAL A 157 -4.91 -8.26 -8.90
N ALA A 158 -5.95 -8.86 -8.28
CA ALA A 158 -6.01 -10.29 -7.99
C ALA A 158 -6.72 -11.09 -9.08
N SER A 159 -7.71 -10.51 -9.77
CA SER A 159 -8.47 -11.15 -10.83
C SER A 159 -8.66 -10.22 -12.03
N LYS A 160 -8.78 -10.82 -13.22
CA LYS A 160 -9.17 -10.17 -14.48
C LYS A 160 -10.66 -9.84 -14.55
N THR A 161 -11.44 -10.33 -13.59
CA THR A 161 -12.88 -10.08 -13.48
C THR A 161 -13.15 -8.61 -13.14
N ILE A 162 -14.00 -7.97 -13.95
CA ILE A 162 -14.51 -6.62 -13.71
C ILE A 162 -16.01 -6.72 -13.43
N PHE A 163 -16.45 -6.18 -12.30
CA PHE A 163 -17.86 -6.10 -11.95
C PHE A 163 -18.36 -4.69 -12.24
N LYS A 164 -19.29 -4.57 -13.19
CA LYS A 164 -19.83 -3.27 -13.59
C LYS A 164 -20.84 -2.76 -12.56
N LYS A 165 -20.76 -1.47 -12.26
CA LYS A 165 -21.79 -0.79 -11.47
C LYS A 165 -23.08 -0.74 -12.29
N ARG A 166 -24.16 -1.27 -11.73
CA ARG A 166 -25.51 -1.19 -12.28
C ARG A 166 -26.41 -0.48 -11.27
N ILE A 167 -27.41 0.21 -11.80
CA ILE A 167 -28.43 0.90 -11.01
C ILE A 167 -29.75 0.27 -11.45
N THR A 168 -30.54 -0.24 -10.50
CA THR A 168 -31.89 -0.73 -10.80
C THR A 168 -32.83 0.43 -11.13
N GLU A 169 -33.98 0.13 -11.72
CA GLU A 169 -35.04 1.14 -11.92
C GLU A 169 -35.51 1.78 -10.60
N GLU A 170 -35.35 1.05 -9.48
CA GLU A 170 -35.67 1.49 -8.12
C GLU A 170 -34.51 2.27 -7.45
N GLY A 171 -33.40 2.49 -8.15
CA GLY A 171 -32.25 3.27 -7.67
C GLY A 171 -31.25 2.48 -6.81
N GLU A 172 -31.44 1.17 -6.65
CA GLU A 172 -30.50 0.32 -5.90
C GLU A 172 -29.21 0.09 -6.71
N ILE A 173 -28.06 0.25 -6.06
CA ILE A 173 -26.76 -0.02 -6.67
C ILE A 173 -26.40 -1.49 -6.43
N TYR A 174 -26.20 -2.22 -7.51
CA TYR A 174 -25.62 -3.56 -7.46
C TYR A 174 -24.47 -3.68 -8.45
N TYR A 175 -23.57 -4.62 -8.18
CA TYR A 175 -22.45 -4.92 -9.06
C TYR A 175 -22.73 -6.26 -9.74
N GLY A 176 -22.90 -6.23 -11.06
CA GLY A 176 -23.34 -7.39 -11.84
C GLY A 176 -22.86 -7.33 -13.30
N GLY A 177 -22.84 -8.48 -13.97
CA GLY A 177 -22.18 -8.62 -15.28
C GLY A 177 -20.66 -8.70 -15.13
N ALA A 178 -20.20 -9.84 -14.60
CA ALA A 178 -18.79 -10.14 -14.48
C ALA A 178 -18.22 -10.45 -15.88
N GLU A 179 -17.31 -9.61 -16.35
CA GLU A 179 -16.55 -9.88 -17.57
C GLU A 179 -15.11 -10.25 -17.19
N GLU A 180 -14.64 -11.38 -17.68
CA GLU A 180 -13.27 -11.86 -17.48
C GLU A 180 -12.46 -11.66 -18.76
N PHE A 181 -11.27 -11.05 -18.62
CA PHE A 181 -10.46 -10.54 -19.74
C PHE A 181 -9.03 -11.07 -19.78
#